data_AF-A0A1Y3MM54-F1
#
_entry.id   AF-A0A1Y3MM54-F1
#
_cell.length_a   1.000
_cell.length_b   1.000
_cell.length_c   1.000
_cell.angle_alpha   90.00
_cell.angle_beta   90.00
_cell.angle_gamma   90.00
#
_symmetry.space_group_name_H-M   'P 1'
#
loop_
_entity.id
_entity.type
_entity.pdbx_description
1 polymer ?
#
loop_
_entity_poly.entity_id
_entity_poly.type
_entity_poly.pdbx_seq_one_letter_code
_entity_poly.pdbx_strand_id
1 'polypeptide(L)'
;FFMRKGADCLTKWVGESERQLKLLFEEAKVWQPSIIFFDEIDGLAPVRSSKQDQIHSSIVTTLLSLMDGLDKRGQVVVIGATNRIDSIDPALRRPGRFDREFYFPLPNIEARKKLLKLILKVGTHHLNQKL
;
A
#
# COMPACT_ATOMS: atom_id res chain seq x y z
N PHE A 1 12.08 -1.63 -5.78
CA PHE A 1 10.67 -1.22 -5.64
C PHE A 1 9.84 -2.49 -5.68
N PHE A 2 9.05 -2.74 -4.64
CA PHE A 2 8.22 -3.93 -4.51
C PHE A 2 6.76 -3.51 -4.46
N MET A 3 5.94 -4.00 -5.40
CA MET A 3 4.51 -3.67 -5.47
C MET A 3 3.67 -4.91 -5.17
N ARG A 4 2.65 -4.76 -4.33
CA ARG A 4 1.65 -5.79 -4.03
C ARG A 4 0.28 -5.15 -3.96
N LYS A 5 -0.75 -5.82 -4.50
CA LYS A 5 -2.14 -5.49 -4.18
C LYS A 5 -2.54 -6.23 -2.92
N GLY A 6 -3.40 -5.63 -2.09
CA GLY A 6 -3.85 -6.24 -0.84
C GLY A 6 -4.53 -7.60 -1.04
N ALA A 7 -5.26 -7.76 -2.15
CA ALA A 7 -5.89 -9.02 -2.53
C ALA A 7 -4.87 -10.12 -2.92
N ASP A 8 -3.76 -9.76 -3.57
CA ASP A 8 -2.75 -10.72 -4.04
C ASP A 8 -1.96 -11.34 -2.88
N CYS A 9 -1.92 -10.65 -1.74
CA CYS A 9 -1.31 -11.13 -0.52
C CYS A 9 -2.19 -12.13 0.26
N LEU A 10 -3.43 -12.36 -0.17
CA LEU A 10 -4.38 -13.28 0.47
C LEU A 10 -4.50 -14.57 -0.34
N THR A 11 -3.98 -15.67 0.20
CA THR A 11 -4.24 -17.01 -0.34
C THR A 11 -5.21 -17.77 0.58
N LYS A 12 -5.85 -18.82 0.05
CA LYS A 12 -6.71 -19.72 0.86
C LYS A 12 -5.96 -20.40 2.01
N TRP A 13 -4.63 -20.33 2.03
CA TRP A 13 -3.75 -20.95 3.01
C TRP A 13 -3.14 -19.88 3.92
N VAL A 14 -3.58 -19.84 5.18
CA VAL A 14 -3.19 -18.80 6.16
C VAL A 14 -1.66 -18.66 6.27
N GLY A 15 -0.94 -19.78 6.40
CA GLY A 15 0.52 -19.76 6.57
C GLY A 15 1.32 -19.33 5.33
N GLU A 16 0.77 -19.53 4.13
CA GLU A 16 1.46 -19.11 2.89
C GLU A 16 1.46 -17.59 2.75
N SER A 17 0.32 -16.96 3.04
CA SER A 17 0.17 -15.50 3.00
C SER A 17 1.15 -14.80 3.95
N GLU A 18 1.30 -15.32 5.18
CA GLU A 18 2.25 -14.81 6.16
C GLU A 18 3.71 -15.01 5.73
N ARG A 19 4.02 -16.18 5.17
CA ARG A 19 5.36 -16.49 4.65
C ARG A 19 5.73 -15.53 3.51
N GLN A 20 4.83 -15.28 2.57
CA GLN A 20 5.05 -14.34 1.47
C GLN A 20 5.29 -12.91 1.97
N LEU A 21 4.55 -12.46 2.99
CA LEU A 21 4.79 -11.16 3.62
C LEU A 21 6.17 -11.08 4.29
N LYS A 22 6.59 -12.14 5.01
CA LYS A 22 7.93 -12.18 5.62
C LYS A 22 9.03 -12.10 4.57
N LEU A 23 8.93 -12.91 3.51
CA LEU A 23 9.88 -12.91 2.40
C LEU A 23 9.98 -11.54 1.72
N LEU A 24 8.84 -10.88 1.48
CA LEU A 24 8.80 -9.54 0.91
C LEU A 24 9.59 -8.51 1.74
N PHE A 25 9.42 -8.53 3.07
CA PHE A 25 10.14 -7.62 3.96
C PHE A 25 11.64 -7.97 4.07
N GLU A 26 11.98 -9.25 4.07
CA GLU A 26 13.38 -9.71 4.04
C GLU A 26 14.09 -9.28 2.75
N GLU A 27 13.46 -9.50 1.59
CA GLU A 27 13.98 -9.04 0.29
C GLU A 27 14.14 -7.52 0.28
N ALA A 28 13.12 -6.78 0.70
CA ALA A 28 13.19 -5.33 0.76
C ALA A 28 14.35 -4.84 1.65
N LYS A 29 14.63 -5.55 2.76
CA LYS A 29 15.74 -5.25 3.66
C LYS A 29 17.10 -5.55 3.02
N VAL A 30 17.22 -6.61 2.21
CA VAL A 30 18.45 -6.93 1.48
C VAL A 30 18.75 -5.89 0.40
N TRP A 31 17.71 -5.43 -0.32
CA TRP A 31 17.83 -4.50 -1.45
C TRP A 31 17.73 -3.02 -1.07
N GLN A 32 18.18 -2.62 0.12
CA GLN A 32 18.13 -1.21 0.56
C GLN A 32 19.04 -0.31 -0.30
N PRO A 33 18.62 0.93 -0.64
CA PRO A 33 17.34 1.56 -0.29
C PRO A 33 16.17 1.01 -1.10
N SER A 34 15.03 0.76 -0.44
CA SER A 34 13.88 0.11 -1.07
C SER A 34 12.54 0.69 -0.63
N ILE A 35 11.52 0.47 -1.48
CA ILE A 35 10.13 0.88 -1.22
C ILE A 35 9.26 -0.37 -1.38
N ILE A 36 8.43 -0.63 -0.38
CA ILE A 36 7.30 -1.58 -0.44
C ILE A 36 6.03 -0.77 -0.62
N PHE A 37 5.29 -1.03 -1.69
CA PHE A 37 4.03 -0.37 -2.00
C PHE A 37 2.88 -1.38 -1.96
N PHE A 38 1.95 -1.16 -1.03
CA PHE A 38 0.69 -1.90 -0.93
C PHE A 38 -0.43 -1.07 -1.53
N ASP A 39 -0.99 -1.53 -2.65
CA ASP A 39 -2.23 -0.97 -3.20
C ASP A 39 -3.44 -1.67 -2.58
N GLU A 40 -4.55 -0.97 -2.40
CA GLU A 40 -5.78 -1.51 -1.77
C GLU A 40 -5.49 -2.23 -0.44
N ILE A 41 -4.74 -1.58 0.46
CA ILE A 41 -4.29 -2.20 1.73
C ILE A 41 -5.46 -2.57 2.66
N ASP A 42 -6.66 -2.01 2.45
CA ASP A 42 -7.89 -2.38 3.14
C ASP A 42 -8.36 -3.81 2.82
N GLY A 43 -7.94 -4.37 1.69
CA GLY A 43 -8.11 -5.80 1.43
C GLY A 43 -7.23 -6.66 2.35
N LEU A 44 -5.98 -6.23 2.58
CA LEU A 44 -5.00 -6.97 3.38
C LEU A 44 -5.27 -6.86 4.89
N ALA A 45 -5.61 -5.67 5.36
CA ALA A 45 -5.68 -5.34 6.78
C ALA A 45 -6.99 -4.63 7.19
N PRO A 46 -8.14 -5.31 7.04
CA PRO A 46 -9.41 -4.74 7.44
C PRO A 46 -9.53 -4.60 8.98
N VAL A 47 -10.37 -3.68 9.46
CA VAL A 47 -10.72 -3.56 10.88
C VAL A 47 -11.18 -4.91 11.42
N ARG A 48 -10.66 -5.33 12.57
CA ARG A 48 -11.06 -6.57 13.24
C ARG A 48 -12.51 -6.47 13.71
N SER A 49 -13.41 -7.29 13.15
CA SER A 49 -14.74 -7.52 13.70
C SER A 49 -14.89 -8.96 14.21
N SER A 50 -15.79 -9.18 15.17
CA SER A 50 -16.07 -10.51 15.75
C SER A 50 -16.63 -11.52 14.73
N LYS A 51 -17.01 -11.08 13.54
CA LYS A 51 -17.53 -11.91 12.42
C LYS A 51 -16.52 -12.09 11.28
N GLN A 52 -15.33 -11.51 11.36
CA GLN A 52 -14.33 -11.58 10.30
C GLN A 52 -13.48 -12.84 10.39
N ASP A 53 -13.04 -13.34 9.24
CA ASP A 53 -12.21 -14.53 9.12
C ASP A 53 -10.94 -14.39 9.96
N GLN A 54 -10.66 -15.42 10.78
CA GLN A 54 -9.43 -15.56 11.58
C GLN A 54 -8.17 -15.34 10.74
N ILE A 55 -8.25 -15.64 9.45
CA ILE A 55 -7.23 -15.43 8.42
C ILE A 55 -6.76 -13.97 8.38
N HIS A 56 -7.68 -13.01 8.24
CA HIS A 56 -7.33 -11.60 8.17
C HIS A 56 -6.68 -11.11 9.46
N SER A 57 -7.17 -11.58 10.62
CA SER A 57 -6.60 -11.21 11.92
C SER A 57 -5.14 -11.65 12.09
N SER A 58 -4.80 -12.84 11.58
CA SER A 58 -3.43 -13.36 11.62
C SER A 58 -2.48 -12.56 10.73
N ILE A 59 -2.94 -12.21 9.53
CA ILE A 59 -2.17 -11.42 8.56
C ILE A 59 -1.93 -9.99 9.06
N VAL A 60 -2.96 -9.33 9.61
CA VAL A 60 -2.81 -8.01 10.25
C VAL A 60 -1.76 -8.07 11.36
N THR A 61 -1.80 -9.12 12.19
CA THR A 61 -0.85 -9.29 13.30
C THR A 61 0.58 -9.52 12.79
N THR A 62 0.75 -10.29 11.72
CA THR A 62 2.04 -10.48 11.05
C THR A 62 2.57 -9.17 10.47
N LEU A 63 1.73 -8.41 9.78
CA LEU A 63 2.11 -7.11 9.22
C LEU A 63 2.53 -6.13 10.32
N LEU A 64 1.81 -6.07 11.43
CA LEU A 64 2.17 -5.25 12.60
C LEU A 64 3.56 -5.61 13.13
N SER A 65 3.84 -6.91 13.30
CA SER A 65 5.14 -7.40 13.76
C SER A 65 6.28 -7.06 12.79
N LEU A 66 6.04 -7.20 11.48
CA LEU A 66 7.02 -6.84 10.44
C LEU A 66 7.32 -5.34 10.42
N MET A 67 6.30 -4.50 10.56
CA MET A 67 6.46 -3.04 10.62
C MET A 67 7.21 -2.60 11.88
N ASP A 68 6.88 -3.19 13.05
CA ASP A 68 7.59 -2.92 14.31
C ASP A 68 9.07 -3.37 14.27
N GLY A 69 9.36 -4.39 13.46
CA GLY A 69 10.72 -4.93 13.24
C GLY A 69 11.57 -4.15 12.24
N LEU A 70 11.01 -3.13 11.57
CA LEU A 70 11.80 -2.26 10.70
C LEU A 70 12.75 -1.40 11.56
N ASP A 71 14.06 -1.53 11.32
CA ASP A 71 15.06 -0.73 12.01
C ASP A 71 14.86 0.76 11.67
N LYS A 72 14.83 1.61 12.69
CA LYS A 72 14.74 3.08 12.52
C LYS A 72 15.91 3.65 11.71
N ARG A 73 17.02 2.89 11.59
CA ARG A 73 18.19 3.24 10.76
C ARG A 73 18.13 2.65 9.34
N GLY A 74 17.18 1.77 9.05
CA GLY A 74 16.99 1.17 7.74
C GLY A 74 16.44 2.16 6.69
N GLN A 75 16.68 1.88 5.42
CA GLN A 75 16.19 2.64 4.26
C GLN A 75 15.07 1.90 3.51
N VAL A 76 14.22 1.18 4.25
CA VAL A 76 13.00 0.57 3.71
C VAL A 76 11.82 1.48 4.02
N VAL A 77 11.16 1.97 2.98
CA VAL A 77 9.95 2.79 3.11
C VAL A 77 8.74 1.94 2.75
N VAL A 78 7.72 1.93 3.59
CA VAL A 78 6.45 1.24 3.32
C VAL A 78 5.37 2.28 3.02
N ILE A 79 4.69 2.12 1.89
CA ILE A 79 3.60 2.99 1.44
C ILE A 79 2.35 2.12 1.27
N GLY A 80 1.25 2.53 1.88
CA GLY A 80 -0.07 1.93 1.69
C GLY A 80 -1.01 2.90 0.99
N ALA A 81 -1.73 2.44 -0.03
CA ALA A 81 -2.83 3.15 -0.67
C ALA A 81 -4.17 2.48 -0.31
N THR A 82 -5.18 3.30 -0.03
CA THR A 82 -6.54 2.82 0.24
C THR A 82 -7.57 3.89 -0.13
N ASN A 83 -8.74 3.44 -0.55
CA ASN A 83 -9.92 4.29 -0.73
C ASN A 83 -10.76 4.42 0.56
N ARG A 84 -10.46 3.62 1.59
CA ARG A 84 -11.28 3.47 2.80
C ARG A 84 -10.40 3.46 4.05
N ILE A 85 -9.90 4.62 4.44
CA ILE A 85 -9.03 4.76 5.62
C ILE A 85 -9.68 4.24 6.92
N ASP A 86 -11.00 4.39 7.06
CA ASP A 86 -11.78 3.89 8.20
C ASP A 86 -11.90 2.36 8.24
N SER A 87 -11.57 1.69 7.12
CA SER A 87 -11.57 0.22 7.02
C SER A 87 -10.22 -0.40 7.37
N ILE A 88 -9.19 0.39 7.67
CA ILE A 88 -7.87 -0.10 8.08
C ILE A 88 -7.82 -0.33 9.60
N ASP A 89 -7.18 -1.42 10.04
CA ASP A 89 -6.92 -1.67 11.46
C ASP A 89 -6.21 -0.46 12.12
N PRO A 90 -6.80 0.17 13.15
CA PRO A 90 -6.23 1.36 13.79
C PRO A 90 -4.84 1.17 14.38
N ALA A 91 -4.44 -0.07 14.70
CA ALA A 91 -3.09 -0.35 15.18
C ALA A 91 -2.04 -0.07 14.11
N LEU A 92 -2.34 -0.29 12.83
CA LEU A 92 -1.41 -0.03 11.73
C LEU A 92 -1.14 1.46 11.52
N ARG A 93 -2.05 2.33 11.98
CA ARG A 93 -1.96 3.81 11.87
C ARG A 93 -1.24 4.46 13.05
N ARG A 94 -0.70 3.67 13.99
CA ARG A 94 0.01 4.19 15.17
C ARG A 94 1.43 4.65 14.80
N PRO A 95 2.03 5.58 15.59
CA PRO A 95 3.40 6.03 15.38
C PRO A 95 4.41 4.88 15.20
N GLY A 96 5.32 5.01 14.22
CA GLY A 96 6.29 3.98 13.88
C GLY A 96 5.81 2.94 12.85
N ARG A 97 4.59 3.07 12.33
CA ARG A 97 4.02 2.22 11.27
C ARG A 97 3.56 3.09 10.09
N PHE A 98 2.27 3.10 9.75
CA PHE A 98 1.70 4.12 8.85
C PHE A 98 1.39 5.39 9.64
N ASP A 99 2.44 6.10 10.04
CA ASP A 99 2.33 7.27 10.91
C ASP A 99 2.18 8.60 10.15
N ARG A 100 2.33 8.58 8.81
CA ARG A 100 2.06 9.71 7.92
C ARG A 100 0.88 9.40 7.01
N GLU A 101 -0.14 10.24 7.08
CA GLU A 101 -1.33 10.12 6.25
C GLU A 101 -1.40 11.28 5.25
N PHE A 102 -1.61 10.94 3.99
CA PHE A 102 -1.82 11.91 2.91
C PHE A 102 -3.24 11.77 2.38
N TYR A 103 -4.04 12.82 2.57
CA TYR A 103 -5.38 12.87 2.02
C TYR A 103 -5.37 13.51 0.63
N PHE A 104 -5.90 12.78 -0.35
CA PHE A 104 -6.03 13.24 -1.74
C PHE A 104 -7.51 13.56 -2.02
N PRO A 105 -7.95 14.81 -1.85
CA PRO A 105 -9.32 15.19 -2.19
C PRO A 105 -9.56 15.14 -3.70
N LEU A 106 -10.84 15.15 -4.08
CA LEU A 106 -11.21 15.34 -5.48
C LEU A 106 -10.60 16.66 -6.02
N PRO A 107 -10.06 16.66 -7.24
CA PRO A 107 -9.41 17.83 -7.78
C PRO A 107 -10.40 18.99 -7.94
N ASN A 108 -9.99 20.19 -7.52
CA ASN A 108 -10.75 21.42 -7.73
C ASN A 108 -10.71 21.85 -9.21
N ILE A 109 -11.43 22.91 -9.56
CA ILE A 109 -11.56 23.40 -10.95
C ILE A 109 -10.18 23.71 -11.55
N GLU A 110 -9.28 24.33 -10.79
CA GLU A 110 -7.93 24.67 -11.26
C GLU A 110 -7.07 23.43 -11.51
N ALA A 111 -7.09 22.47 -10.58
CA ALA A 111 -6.41 21.19 -10.71
C ALA A 111 -6.95 20.40 -11.92
N ARG A 112 -8.28 20.37 -12.11
CA ARG A 112 -8.91 19.77 -13.30
C ARG A 112 -8.46 20.46 -14.59
N LYS A 113 -8.43 21.80 -14.63
CA LYS A 113 -7.95 22.55 -15.79
C LYS A 113 -6.48 22.23 -16.10
N LYS A 114 -5.61 22.13 -15.08
CA LYS A 114 -4.20 21.74 -15.25
C LYS A 114 -4.08 20.30 -15.75
N LEU A 115 -4.85 19.37 -15.17
CA LEU A 115 -4.88 17.96 -15.55
C LEU A 115 -5.35 17.78 -17.00
N LEU A 116 -6.42 18.46 -17.40
CA LEU A 116 -6.89 18.46 -18.80
C LEU A 116 -5.83 19.00 -19.76
N LYS A 117 -5.18 20.13 -19.42
CA LYS A 117 -4.09 20.67 -20.24
C LYS A 117 -2.93 19.67 -20.40
N LEU A 118 -2.56 18.98 -19.32
CA LEU A 118 -1.52 17.95 -19.36
C LEU A 118 -1.91 16.80 -20.29
N ILE A 119 -3.11 16.24 -20.13
CA ILE A 119 -3.61 15.13 -20.94
C ILE A 119 -3.69 15.51 -22.42
N LEU A 120 -4.22 16.69 -22.74
CA LEU A 120 -4.37 17.17 -24.12
C LEU A 120 -3.02 17.48 -24.79
N LYS A 121 -2.01 17.93 -24.02
CA LYS A 121 -0.64 18.11 -24.53
C LYS A 121 0.01 16.78 -24.91
N VAL A 122 -0.23 15.71 -24.15
CA VAL A 122 0.27 14.37 -24.48
C VAL A 122 -0.43 13.83 -25.73
N GLY A 123 -1.75 14.00 -25.84
CA GLY A 123 -2.53 13.53 -27.00
C GLY A 123 -2.14 14.17 -28.33
N THR A 124 -1.73 15.45 -28.32
CA THR A 124 -1.27 16.15 -29.53
C THR A 124 0.11 15.67 -30.02
N HIS A 125 0.98 15.20 -29.12
CA HIS A 125 2.27 14.61 -29.51
C HIS A 125 2.15 13.22 -30.14
N HIS A 126 1.11 12.43 -29.80
CA HIS A 126 0.88 11.12 -30.43
C HIS A 126 0.18 11.20 -31.79
N LEU A 127 -0.54 12.28 -32.09
CA LEU A 127 -1.12 12.50 -33.42
C LEU A 127 -0.07 12.88 -34.47
N ASN A 128 0.98 13.61 -34.07
CA ASN A 128 2.06 14.03 -34.96
C ASN A 128 3.15 12.97 -35.22
N GLN A 129 3.09 11.80 -34.57
CA GLN A 129 3.99 10.67 -34.85
C GLN A 129 3.36 9.59 -35.74
N LYS A 130 2.09 9.77 -36.14
CA LYS A 130 1.35 8.85 -37.03
C LYS A 130 0.93 9.49 -38.35
N LEU A 131 1.47 10.67 -38.68
CA LEU A 131 1.34 11.33 -39.97
C LEU A 131 2.71 11.44 -40.62
#